data_AF-B3EDB3-F1
#
_entry.id   AF-B3EDB3-F1
#
_cell.length_a   1.000
_cell.length_b   1.000
_cell.length_c   1.000
_cell.angle_alpha   90.00
_cell.angle_beta   90.00
_cell.angle_gamma   90.00
#
_symmetry.space_group_name_H-M   'P 1'
#
loop_
_entity.id
_entity.type
_entity.pdbx_description
1 polymer ?
#
loop_
_entity_poly.entity_id
_entity_poly.type
_entity_poly.pdbx_seq_one_letter_code
_entity_poly.pdbx_strand_id
1 'polypeptide(L)' 'MRKLRSFNCRSNKPTNAYTLILVHNHPSGNPEPSNADKQVTKQIRSSANIIGIELLDHVIIGTNGNYFSFRQEGLFN' A
#
# COMPACT_ATOMS: atom_id res chain seq x y z
N MET A 1 2.54 -4.97 -14.68
CA MET A 1 1.25 -4.82 -13.97
C MET A 1 1.05 -6.02 -13.04
N ARG A 2 1.36 -5.90 -11.74
CA ARG A 2 1.15 -6.98 -10.74
C ARG A 2 -0.07 -6.64 -9.88
N LYS A 3 -0.86 -7.69 -9.65
CA LYS A 3 -2.21 -7.73 -9.06
C LYS A 3 -2.27 -7.05 -7.68
N LEU A 4 -3.17 -6.07 -7.50
CA LEU A 4 -3.64 -5.65 -6.17
C LEU A 4 -4.13 -6.92 -5.45
N ARG A 5 -3.50 -7.28 -4.33
CA ARG A 5 -4.00 -8.34 -3.44
C ARG A 5 -4.60 -7.67 -2.21
N SER A 6 -5.94 -7.63 -2.16
CA SER A 6 -6.64 -7.38 -0.90
C SER A 6 -6.38 -8.59 0.02
N PHE A 7 -5.72 -8.36 1.15
CA PHE A 7 -5.60 -9.36 2.21
C PHE A 7 -6.91 -9.39 2.97
N ASN A 8 -7.68 -10.47 2.80
CA ASN A 8 -8.90 -10.70 3.57
C ASN A 8 -8.61 -11.69 4.70
N CYS A 9 -8.81 -11.26 5.95
CA CYS A 9 -8.63 -12.09 7.14
C CYS A 9 -9.74 -13.16 7.19
N ARG A 10 -9.40 -14.43 6.95
CA ARG A 10 -10.33 -15.57 7.06
C ARG A 10 -10.61 -15.84 8.55
N SER A 11 -11.66 -15.23 9.08
CA SER A 11 -12.30 -15.63 10.35
C SER A 11 -13.82 -15.65 10.16
N ASN A 12 -14.49 -16.64 10.76
CA ASN A 12 -15.89 -17.00 10.55
C ASN A 12 -16.85 -16.03 11.28
N LYS A 13 -16.68 -14.72 11.05
CA LYS A 13 -17.37 -13.57 11.68
C LYS A 13 -17.51 -12.49 10.59
N PRO A 14 -18.57 -11.65 10.55
CA PRO A 14 -18.65 -10.57 9.55
C PRO A 14 -17.33 -9.78 9.57
N THR A 15 -16.58 -9.86 8.47
CA THR A 15 -15.24 -9.30 8.36
C THR A 15 -15.37 -7.80 8.18
N ASN A 16 -15.59 -7.08 9.27
CA ASN A 16 -15.53 -5.62 9.35
C ASN A 16 -14.06 -5.13 9.32
N ALA A 17 -13.21 -5.73 8.50
CA ALA A 17 -11.84 -5.31 8.30
C ALA A 17 -11.81 -4.28 7.15
N TYR A 18 -11.87 -2.99 7.50
CA TYR A 18 -11.93 -1.87 6.54
C TYR A 18 -10.56 -1.22 6.34
N THR A 19 -9.53 -2.02 6.07
CA THR A 19 -8.17 -1.50 5.90
C THR A 19 -7.52 -1.98 4.61
N LEU A 20 -6.78 -1.09 3.98
CA LEU A 20 -6.08 -1.30 2.71
C LEU A 20 -4.58 -1.25 2.93
N ILE A 21 -3.85 -2.18 2.32
CA ILE A 21 -2.39 -2.12 2.19
C ILE A 21 -2.07 -2.19 0.70
N LEU A 22 -1.34 -1.21 0.20
CA LEU A 22 -0.85 -1.20 -1.18
C LEU A 22 0.53 -1.85 -1.22
N VAL A 23 0.75 -2.70 -2.23
CA VAL A 23 2.06 -3.31 -2.48
C VAL A 23 2.40 -3.14 -3.95
N HIS A 24 3.55 -2.52 -4.20
CA HIS A 24 4.12 -2.35 -5.53
C HIS A 24 5.50 -3.02 -5.59
N ASN A 25 5.94 -3.45 -6.77
CA ASN A 25 7.21 -4.13 -6.93
C ASN A 25 8.04 -3.42 -8.00
N HIS A 26 9.24 -2.96 -7.64
CA HIS A 26 10.22 -2.36 -8.55
C HIS A 26 11.11 -3.45 -9.16
N PRO A 27 10.93 -3.81 -10.45
CA PRO A 27 11.77 -4.82 -11.10
C PRO A 27 13.23 -4.38 -11.22
N SER A 28 13.49 -3.06 -11.15
CA SER A 28 14.82 -2.46 -11.09
C SER A 28 15.58 -2.79 -9.80
N GLY A 29 14.89 -3.23 -8.76
CA GLY A 29 15.48 -3.59 -7.48
C GLY A 29 15.64 -2.46 -6.46
N ASN A 30 15.60 -1.18 -6.89
CA ASN A 30 15.58 -0.04 -5.98
C ASN A 30 14.15 0.18 -5.45
N PRO A 31 13.88 0.05 -4.13
CA PRO A 31 12.55 0.26 -3.57
C PRO A 31 12.16 1.74 -3.40
N GLU A 32 13.05 2.68 -3.75
CA GLU A 32 12.78 4.12 -3.62
C GLU A 32 11.55 4.55 -4.46
N PRO A 33 10.57 5.24 -3.86
CA PRO A 33 9.34 5.62 -4.55
C PRO A 33 9.58 6.70 -5.61
N SER A 34 9.05 6.48 -6.81
CA SER A 34 8.99 7.53 -7.83
C SER A 34 7.97 8.62 -7.47
N ASN A 35 8.03 9.75 -8.18
CA ASN A 35 7.00 10.79 -8.05
C ASN A 35 5.61 10.29 -8.44
N ALA A 36 5.52 9.34 -9.39
CA ALA A 36 4.26 8.71 -9.77
C ALA A 36 3.70 7.87 -8.61
N ASP A 37 4.54 7.09 -7.92
CA ASP A 37 4.12 6.28 -6.77
C ASP A 37 3.56 7.16 -5.65
N LYS A 38 4.21 8.29 -5.36
CA LYS A 38 3.73 9.26 -4.37
C LYS A 38 2.36 9.84 -4.75
N GLN A 39 2.15 10.18 -6.03
CA GLN A 39 0.86 10.71 -6.51
C GLN A 39 -0.25 9.65 -6.41
N VAL A 40 0.03 8.42 -6.85
CA VAL A 40 -0.92 7.29 -6.77
C VAL A 40 -1.29 7.01 -5.31
N THR A 41 -0.30 7.02 -4.41
CA THR A 41 -0.53 6.82 -2.96
C THR A 41 -1.50 7.87 -2.40
N LYS A 42 -1.29 9.15 -2.74
CA LYS A 42 -2.17 10.25 -2.31
C LYS A 42 -3.58 10.08 -2.86
N GLN A 43 -3.72 9.77 -4.15
CA GLN A 43 -5.03 9.56 -4.77
C GLN A 43 -5.79 8.41 -4.12
N ILE A 44 -5.14 7.25 -3.96
CA ILE A 44 -5.77 6.08 -3.35
C ILE A 44 -6.14 6.36 -1.91
N ARG A 45 -5.28 7.03 -1.12
CA ARG A 45 -5.61 7.42 0.25
C ARG A 45 -6.85 8.32 0.32
N SER A 46 -6.91 9.34 -0.53
CA SER A 46 -8.08 10.24 -0.59
C SER A 46 -9.35 9.48 -0.97
N SER A 47 -9.28 8.60 -1.97
CA SER A 47 -10.42 7.78 -2.39
C SER A 47 -10.84 6.78 -1.31
N ALA A 48 -9.89 6.13 -0.63
CA ALA A 48 -10.16 5.19 0.45
C ALA A 48 -10.83 5.89 1.64
N ASN A 49 -10.36 7.09 2.02
CA ASN A 49 -10.99 7.90 3.06
C ASN A 49 -12.44 8.25 2.76
N ILE A 50 -12.78 8.55 1.50
CA ILE A 50 -14.17 8.86 1.09
C ILE A 50 -15.12 7.69 1.33
N ILE A 51 -14.63 6.46 1.08
CA ILE A 51 -15.43 5.24 1.26
C ILE A 51 -15.30 4.61 2.66
N GLY A 52 -14.64 5.31 3.60
CA GLY A 52 -14.47 4.85 4.98
C GLY A 52 -13.46 3.70 5.15
N ILE A 53 -12.50 3.58 4.24
CA ILE A 53 -11.42 2.58 4.29
C ILE A 53 -10.10 3.29 4.58
N GLU A 54 -9.37 2.82 5.58
CA GLU A 54 -8.05 3.37 5.90
C GLU A 54 -6.96 2.71 5.06
N LEU A 55 -6.12 3.50 4.37
CA LEU A 55 -4.87 3.02 3.78
C LEU A 55 -3.79 2.95 4.87
N LEU A 56 -3.51 1.74 5.37
CA LEU A 56 -2.54 1.50 6.44
C LEU A 56 -1.09 1.66 5.99
N ASP A 57 -0.77 1.17 4.79
CA ASP A 57 0.59 1.30 4.26
C ASP A 57 0.62 1.19 2.74
N HIS A 58 1.69 1.74 2.15
CA HIS A 58 2.12 1.44 0.79
C HIS A 58 3.55 0.93 0.86
N VAL A 59 3.74 -0.33 0.49
CA VAL A 59 5.03 -1.01 0.52
C VAL A 59 5.55 -1.20 -0.90
N ILE A 60 6.74 -0.70 -1.18
CA ILE A 60 7.45 -0.95 -2.44
C ILE A 60 8.52 -2.00 -2.20
N ILE A 61 8.46 -3.10 -2.92
CA ILE A 61 9.39 -4.23 -2.80
C ILE A 61 10.46 -4.10 -3.90
N GLY A 62 11.72 -4.12 -3.49
CA GLY A 62 12.91 -4.20 -4.33
C GLY A 62 13.50 -5.61 -4.38
N THR A 63 14.75 -5.72 -4.82
CA THR A 63 15.49 -7.00 -4.82
C THR A 63 16.19 -7.23 -3.48
N ASN A 64 16.65 -8.46 -3.24
CA ASN A 64 17.43 -8.84 -2.04
C ASN A 64 16.74 -8.58 -0.70
N GLY A 65 15.40 -8.58 -0.67
CA GLY A 65 14.64 -8.32 0.56
C GLY A 65 14.52 -6.85 0.95
N ASN A 66 15.02 -5.93 0.11
CA ASN A 66 14.85 -4.50 0.32
C ASN A 66 13.40 -4.08 0.08
N TYR A 67 12.89 -3.20 0.92
CA TYR A 67 11.56 -2.62 0.76
C TYR A 67 11.54 -1.18 1.27
N PHE A 68 10.54 -0.44 0.83
CA PHE A 68 10.23 0.90 1.30
C PHE A 68 8.79 0.91 1.80
N SER A 69 8.57 1.40 3.02
CA SER A 69 7.24 1.58 3.61
C SER A 69 6.95 3.06 3.76
N PHE A 70 5.88 3.53 3.12
CA PHE A 70 5.44 4.92 3.27
C PHE A 70 5.09 5.25 4.72
N ARG A 71 4.62 4.27 5.50
CA ARG A 71 4.32 4.45 6.92
C ARG A 71 5.57 4.58 7.77
N GLN A 72 6.58 3.74 7.56
CA GLN A 72 7.85 3.82 8.31
C GLN A 72 8.56 5.15 8.08
N GLU A 73 8.46 5.67 6.86
CA GLU A 73 9.09 6.93 6.44
C GLU A 73 8.25 8.18 6.80
N GLY A 74 7.12 8.01 7.50
CA GLY A 74 6.26 9.14 7.92
C GLY A 74 5.60 9.90 6.76
N LEU A 75 5.53 9.31 5.57
CA LEU A 75 4.99 9.95 4.37
C LEU A 75 3.44 9.96 4.30
N PHE A 76 2.78 9.53 5.37
CA PHE A 76 1.34 9.63 5.56
C PHE A 76 0.88 10.83 6.42
N ASN A 77 1.75 11.80 6.68
CA ASN A 77 1.33 13.03 7.35
C ASN A 77 0.64 14.01 6.41
#